data_AF-A0A2N1U7V2-F1
#
_entry.id   AF-A0A2N1U7V2-F1
#
_cell.length_a   1.000
_cell.length_b   1.000
_cell.length_c   1.000
_cell.angle_alpha   90.00
_cell.angle_beta   90.00
_cell.angle_gamma   90.00
#
_symmetry.space_group_name_H-M   'P 1'
#
loop_
_entity.id
_entity.type
_entity.pdbx_description
1 polymer ?
#
loop_
_entity_poly.entity_id
_entity_poly.type
_entity_poly.pdbx_seq_one_letter_code
_entity_poly.pdbx_strand_id
1 'polypeptide(L)'
;MTIYRRQRCSGLILLLVALVFTVVQMPIAARVRQISSPDDIESIRFLSPNNVPVKVIAVYAPEFGNLGFIMSLINIVADMHEKGLVKHEESFKIHLVPTLKSQASNFSELRKKISAERLKKYVEFSSIATNNDVWMQDWGEVGVVKLKSEAKAQLVVFDSNRGRGTSDLPARLAHFWNGFVMKNPSGSRSGGDYGGNIEVTPDNILLIGNTSTPELRGYLEKHGYAGRMAVLETDWLQVGHVDEYLSVCPNPKAPRGYTLIKANPRLALKLIKDASPAELNAIPQEDYRKMLTAVRSYLREAERKRGRRVADDEEVPPEEQFSQAVVDYLTKDESGAYVLPSIDLSLGTGAAGNPNDKEVEDFIKLNLTLANLIDTNVKAACAKISQVRKESGKAHSVLSFPALFRKMWGGKHIAYIPGSVNQLILNNQLIVPDPQVERLRKNIARSASMLGLNANFVDSMPYHNAQGQIHCGTNVFRHPNRYFVRPR
;
A
#
# COMPACT_ATOMS: atom_id res chain seq x y z
N MET A 1 -9.45 -79.38 -15.55
CA MET A 1 -9.68 -78.82 -14.19
C MET A 1 -8.58 -77.79 -13.94
N THR A 2 -8.78 -76.60 -14.50
CA THR A 2 -7.87 -75.43 -14.55
C THR A 2 -8.64 -74.41 -15.42
N ILE A 3 -8.80 -73.11 -15.19
CA ILE A 3 -8.34 -72.09 -14.24
C ILE A 3 -9.44 -71.01 -14.26
N TYR A 4 -10.06 -70.66 -13.13
CA TYR A 4 -10.94 -69.49 -12.99
C TYR A 4 -10.45 -68.65 -11.81
N ARG A 5 -9.39 -67.87 -12.03
CA ARG A 5 -8.91 -66.88 -11.06
C ARG A 5 -8.14 -65.77 -11.77
N ARG A 6 -8.85 -64.86 -12.44
CA ARG A 6 -8.35 -63.53 -12.85
C ARG A 6 -9.49 -62.64 -13.31
N GLN A 7 -10.28 -62.11 -12.36
CA GLN A 7 -11.24 -61.04 -12.68
C GLN A 7 -11.60 -60.13 -11.49
N ARG A 8 -10.72 -60.01 -10.49
CA ARG A 8 -10.97 -59.12 -9.33
C ARG A 8 -9.94 -57.99 -9.09
N CYS A 9 -8.88 -57.88 -9.89
CA CYS A 9 -7.88 -56.82 -9.71
C CYS A 9 -8.04 -55.61 -10.66
N SER A 10 -8.77 -55.73 -11.77
CA SER A 10 -8.88 -54.64 -12.76
C SER A 10 -9.96 -53.61 -12.42
N GLY A 11 -11.03 -54.01 -11.72
CA GLY A 11 -12.10 -53.11 -11.30
C GLY A 11 -11.71 -52.16 -10.17
N LEU A 12 -10.88 -52.61 -9.24
CA LEU A 12 -10.44 -51.78 -8.09
C LEU A 12 -9.46 -50.68 -8.53
N ILE A 13 -8.60 -50.95 -9.52
CA ILE A 13 -7.64 -49.97 -10.06
C ILE A 13 -8.35 -48.93 -10.92
N LEU A 14 -9.35 -49.32 -11.73
CA LEU A 14 -10.15 -48.35 -12.49
C LEU A 14 -11.03 -47.46 -11.58
N LEU A 15 -11.58 -48.00 -10.48
CA LEU A 15 -12.32 -47.21 -9.49
C LEU A 15 -11.40 -46.26 -8.70
N LEU A 16 -10.18 -46.68 -8.35
CA LEU A 16 -9.19 -45.80 -7.69
C LEU A 16 -8.66 -44.71 -8.62
N VAL A 17 -8.41 -45.01 -9.90
CA VAL A 17 -7.97 -44.01 -10.90
C VAL A 17 -9.13 -43.05 -11.22
N ALA A 18 -10.38 -43.53 -11.31
CA ALA A 18 -11.55 -42.67 -11.49
C ALA A 18 -11.85 -41.80 -10.25
N LEU A 19 -11.62 -42.30 -9.02
CA LEU A 19 -11.76 -41.50 -7.80
C LEU A 19 -10.66 -40.43 -7.72
N VAL A 20 -9.42 -40.76 -8.09
CA VAL A 20 -8.31 -39.80 -8.11
C VAL A 20 -8.52 -38.74 -9.20
N PHE A 21 -9.04 -39.09 -10.37
CA PHE A 21 -9.36 -38.13 -11.44
C PHE A 21 -10.59 -37.26 -11.15
N THR A 22 -11.64 -37.82 -10.51
CA THR A 22 -12.82 -37.03 -10.12
C THR A 22 -12.54 -36.09 -8.95
N VAL A 23 -11.66 -36.47 -8.01
CA VAL A 23 -11.17 -35.54 -7.00
C VAL A 23 -10.47 -34.38 -7.71
N VAL A 24 -9.59 -34.60 -8.70
CA VAL A 24 -8.81 -33.56 -9.40
C VAL A 24 -9.66 -32.58 -10.25
N GLN A 25 -10.91 -32.91 -10.60
CA GLN A 25 -11.78 -32.07 -11.44
C GLN A 25 -12.95 -31.37 -10.72
N MET A 26 -13.03 -31.42 -9.39
CA MET A 26 -14.00 -30.55 -8.71
C MET A 26 -13.66 -29.08 -9.00
N PRO A 27 -14.59 -28.26 -9.52
CA PRO A 27 -14.36 -26.83 -9.69
C PRO A 27 -13.95 -26.26 -8.33
N ILE A 28 -12.94 -25.37 -8.30
CA ILE A 28 -12.36 -24.82 -7.06
C ILE A 28 -13.44 -24.30 -6.10
N ALA A 29 -14.54 -23.78 -6.63
CA ALA A 29 -15.73 -23.39 -5.89
C ALA A 29 -16.27 -24.48 -4.93
N ALA A 30 -16.16 -25.76 -5.27
CA ALA A 30 -16.61 -26.90 -4.46
C ALA A 30 -15.63 -27.30 -3.34
N ARG A 31 -14.41 -26.73 -3.31
CA ARG A 31 -13.37 -27.04 -2.31
C ARG A 31 -13.07 -25.91 -1.33
N VAL A 32 -13.78 -24.79 -1.44
CA VAL A 32 -13.60 -23.62 -0.58
C VAL A 32 -14.69 -23.60 0.48
N ARG A 33 -14.34 -23.30 1.73
CA ARG A 33 -15.34 -23.11 2.79
C ARG A 33 -16.14 -21.84 2.46
N GLN A 34 -17.40 -22.00 2.10
CA GLN A 34 -18.31 -20.90 1.83
C GLN A 34 -19.05 -20.53 3.12
N ILE A 35 -19.37 -19.24 3.26
CA ILE A 35 -20.28 -18.79 4.30
C ILE A 35 -21.71 -19.01 3.78
N SER A 36 -22.46 -19.90 4.44
CA SER A 36 -23.79 -20.34 3.98
C SER A 36 -24.81 -19.20 3.89
N SER A 37 -24.74 -18.23 4.80
CA SER A 37 -25.58 -17.04 4.81
C SER A 37 -24.84 -15.87 5.45
N PRO A 38 -24.98 -14.62 4.93
CA PRO A 38 -24.49 -13.44 5.62
C PRO A 38 -24.98 -13.31 7.07
N ASP A 39 -26.18 -13.81 7.37
CA ASP A 39 -26.74 -13.76 8.73
C ASP A 39 -26.09 -14.77 9.70
N ASP A 40 -25.24 -15.68 9.23
CA ASP A 40 -24.38 -16.53 10.07
C ASP A 40 -23.15 -15.77 10.59
N ILE A 41 -22.84 -14.59 10.02
CA ILE A 41 -21.67 -13.79 10.42
C ILE A 41 -22.00 -13.02 11.70
N GLU A 42 -21.26 -13.29 12.78
CA GLU A 42 -21.30 -12.48 14.01
C GLU A 42 -20.36 -11.29 13.91
N SER A 43 -19.14 -11.50 13.40
CA SER A 43 -18.18 -10.42 13.19
C SER A 43 -17.10 -10.78 12.17
N ILE A 44 -16.54 -9.75 11.54
CA ILE A 44 -15.34 -9.79 10.71
C ILE A 44 -14.29 -8.85 11.30
N ARG A 45 -13.03 -9.20 11.08
CA ARG A 45 -11.88 -8.35 11.40
C ARG A 45 -10.78 -8.60 10.38
N PHE A 46 -10.32 -7.55 9.70
CA PHE A 46 -9.16 -7.64 8.82
C PHE A 46 -7.85 -7.67 9.63
N LEU A 47 -6.82 -8.27 9.06
CA LEU A 47 -5.53 -8.42 9.74
C LEU A 47 -4.67 -7.18 9.52
N SER A 48 -4.49 -6.40 10.58
CA SER A 48 -3.69 -5.17 10.54
C SER A 48 -2.20 -5.44 10.31
N PRO A 49 -1.42 -4.43 9.90
CA PRO A 49 0.05 -4.51 9.86
C PRO A 49 0.73 -4.90 11.19
N ASN A 50 0.03 -4.79 12.33
CA ASN A 50 0.53 -5.25 13.62
C ASN A 50 0.44 -6.77 13.83
N ASN A 51 -0.39 -7.48 13.05
CA ASN A 51 -0.40 -8.93 13.04
C ASN A 51 0.91 -9.46 12.42
N VAL A 52 1.52 -10.45 13.09
CA VAL A 52 2.82 -11.01 12.67
C VAL A 52 2.70 -11.63 11.27
N PRO A 53 3.59 -11.33 10.31
CA PRO A 53 3.53 -11.93 8.97
C PRO A 53 3.63 -13.47 9.00
N VAL A 54 2.88 -14.13 8.12
CA VAL A 54 2.94 -15.58 7.88
C VAL A 54 3.38 -15.87 6.44
N LYS A 55 2.84 -15.11 5.47
CA LYS A 55 3.28 -15.13 4.08
C LYS A 55 3.23 -13.72 3.50
N VAL A 56 4.30 -13.32 2.81
CA VAL A 56 4.31 -12.13 1.95
C VAL A 56 4.00 -12.60 0.54
N ILE A 57 2.97 -12.05 -0.08
CA ILE A 57 2.49 -12.47 -1.40
C ILE A 57 2.89 -11.41 -2.41
N ALA A 58 3.55 -11.83 -3.49
CA ALA A 58 3.97 -10.96 -4.57
C ALA A 58 3.88 -11.70 -5.91
N VAL A 59 3.70 -10.95 -7.00
CA VAL A 59 3.71 -11.51 -8.34
C VAL A 59 5.12 -11.48 -8.92
N TYR A 60 5.60 -12.59 -9.47
CA TYR A 60 6.82 -12.64 -10.28
C TYR A 60 6.47 -12.42 -11.74
N ALA A 61 6.89 -11.27 -12.28
CA ALA A 61 6.61 -10.83 -13.65
C ALA A 61 7.80 -10.04 -14.22
N PRO A 62 8.94 -10.68 -14.57
CA PRO A 62 10.06 -10.00 -15.21
C PRO A 62 9.66 -9.26 -16.49
N GLU A 63 8.65 -9.74 -17.21
CA GLU A 63 8.10 -9.05 -18.38
C GLU A 63 7.38 -7.73 -18.05
N PHE A 64 6.94 -7.55 -16.81
CA PHE A 64 6.45 -6.27 -16.28
C PHE A 64 7.61 -5.40 -15.73
N GLY A 65 8.81 -5.97 -15.58
CA GLY A 65 10.01 -5.27 -15.10
C GLY A 65 10.26 -5.39 -13.59
N ASN A 66 9.50 -6.20 -12.85
CA ASN A 66 9.59 -6.23 -11.38
C ASN A 66 10.68 -7.15 -10.79
N LEU A 67 11.55 -7.75 -11.62
CA LEU A 67 12.59 -8.68 -11.13
C LEU A 67 13.48 -8.04 -10.05
N GLY A 68 13.88 -6.78 -10.24
CA GLY A 68 14.70 -6.04 -9.28
C GLY A 68 14.00 -5.88 -7.92
N PHE A 69 12.70 -5.54 -7.93
CA PHE A 69 11.88 -5.48 -6.72
C PHE A 69 11.81 -6.85 -6.02
N ILE A 70 11.53 -7.93 -6.75
CA ILE A 70 11.41 -9.28 -6.18
C ILE A 70 12.72 -9.74 -5.54
N MET A 71 13.87 -9.46 -6.19
CA MET A 71 15.18 -9.76 -5.62
C MET A 71 15.44 -8.99 -4.32
N SER A 72 15.14 -7.69 -4.31
CA SER A 72 15.28 -6.86 -3.11
C SER A 72 14.38 -7.35 -1.97
N LEU A 73 13.13 -7.70 -2.26
CA LEU A 73 12.20 -8.25 -1.27
C LEU A 73 12.75 -9.56 -0.66
N ILE A 74 13.26 -10.47 -1.48
CA ILE A 74 13.86 -11.73 -1.02
C ILE A 74 15.07 -11.48 -0.11
N ASN A 75 15.96 -10.56 -0.51
CA ASN A 75 17.13 -10.23 0.30
C ASN A 75 16.75 -9.57 1.63
N ILE A 76 15.78 -8.64 1.63
CA ILE A 76 15.29 -8.02 2.86
C ILE A 76 14.70 -9.08 3.79
N VAL A 77 13.82 -9.95 3.29
CA VAL A 77 13.21 -11.01 4.11
C VAL A 77 14.27 -12.00 4.62
N ALA A 78 15.25 -12.38 3.80
CA ALA A 78 16.35 -13.25 4.21
C ALA A 78 17.17 -12.60 5.34
N ASP A 79 17.60 -11.35 5.13
CA ASP A 79 18.36 -10.56 6.10
C ASP A 79 17.61 -10.38 7.42
N MET A 80 16.30 -10.16 7.38
CA MET A 80 15.46 -10.09 8.58
C MET A 80 15.58 -11.35 9.45
N HIS A 81 15.57 -12.52 8.82
CA HIS A 81 15.70 -13.79 9.53
C HIS A 81 17.15 -14.06 9.96
N GLU A 82 18.13 -13.83 9.07
CA GLU A 82 19.54 -14.09 9.32
C GLU A 82 20.12 -13.20 10.43
N LYS A 83 19.61 -11.97 10.55
CA LYS A 83 19.98 -11.01 11.61
C LYS A 83 19.15 -11.15 12.89
N GLY A 84 18.28 -12.16 12.98
CA GLY A 84 17.46 -12.41 14.18
C GLY A 84 16.37 -11.37 14.45
N LEU A 85 15.95 -10.61 13.44
CA LEU A 85 14.85 -9.63 13.55
C LEU A 85 13.47 -10.29 13.54
N VAL A 86 13.42 -11.58 13.17
CA VAL A 86 12.22 -12.42 13.18
C VAL A 86 12.51 -13.60 14.09
N LYS A 87 11.64 -13.84 15.08
CA LYS A 87 11.76 -15.01 15.96
C LYS A 87 11.61 -16.29 15.16
N HIS A 88 12.28 -17.37 15.57
CA HIS A 88 12.25 -18.64 14.86
C HIS A 88 10.83 -19.17 14.65
N GLU A 89 10.00 -19.11 15.69
CA GLU A 89 8.59 -19.50 15.66
C GLU A 89 7.67 -18.52 14.89
N GLU A 90 8.19 -17.39 14.43
CA GLU A 90 7.52 -16.36 13.63
C GLU A 90 8.06 -16.30 12.20
N SER A 91 8.92 -17.27 11.82
CA SER A 91 9.50 -17.29 10.49
C SER A 91 8.42 -17.37 9.41
N PHE A 92 8.62 -16.58 8.35
CA PHE A 92 7.71 -16.50 7.22
C PHE A 92 8.48 -16.53 5.91
N LYS A 93 7.75 -16.81 4.82
CA LYS A 93 8.30 -16.86 3.46
C LYS A 93 7.58 -15.88 2.55
N ILE A 94 8.22 -15.59 1.41
CA ILE A 94 7.58 -14.94 0.28
C ILE A 94 6.89 -16.03 -0.54
N HIS A 95 5.57 -15.95 -0.65
CA HIS A 95 4.77 -16.75 -1.56
C HIS A 95 4.76 -16.05 -2.92
N LEU A 96 5.55 -16.58 -3.85
CA LEU A 96 5.82 -15.95 -5.14
C LEU A 96 4.89 -16.54 -6.21
N VAL A 97 3.93 -15.75 -6.68
CA VAL A 97 2.95 -16.15 -7.69
C VAL A 97 3.45 -15.70 -9.08
N PRO A 98 3.77 -16.60 -10.01
CA PRO A 98 4.18 -16.19 -11.36
C PRO A 98 2.99 -15.69 -12.18
N THR A 99 3.24 -14.90 -13.22
CA THR A 99 2.31 -14.82 -14.35
C THR A 99 2.31 -16.13 -15.14
N LEU A 100 1.31 -16.37 -15.99
CA LEU A 100 1.30 -17.52 -16.91
C LEU A 100 2.58 -17.59 -17.77
N LYS A 101 3.06 -16.44 -18.28
CA LYS A 101 4.30 -16.34 -19.05
C LYS A 101 5.52 -16.69 -18.21
N SER A 102 5.61 -16.14 -17.01
CA SER A 102 6.72 -16.37 -16.09
C SER A 102 6.79 -17.82 -15.60
N GLN A 103 5.64 -18.46 -15.40
CA GLN A 103 5.55 -19.86 -14.97
C GLN A 103 6.22 -20.79 -15.99
N ALA A 104 6.02 -20.54 -17.29
CA ALA A 104 6.63 -21.33 -18.36
C ALA A 104 8.17 -21.29 -18.32
N SER A 105 8.76 -20.21 -17.80
CA SER A 105 10.21 -20.07 -17.66
C SER A 105 10.80 -20.67 -16.37
N ASN A 106 9.96 -21.27 -15.51
CA ASN A 106 10.33 -21.85 -14.21
C ASN A 106 11.23 -20.93 -13.34
N PHE A 107 10.93 -19.64 -13.31
CA PHE A 107 11.67 -18.63 -12.53
C PHE A 107 13.17 -18.58 -12.86
N SER A 108 13.55 -18.92 -14.10
CA SER A 108 14.96 -19.12 -14.48
C SER A 108 15.84 -17.88 -14.23
N GLU A 109 15.35 -16.68 -14.50
CA GLU A 109 16.10 -15.43 -14.24
C GLU A 109 16.37 -15.22 -12.76
N LEU A 110 15.37 -15.46 -11.90
CA LEU A 110 15.52 -15.37 -10.46
C LEU A 110 16.53 -16.41 -9.92
N ARG A 111 16.42 -17.66 -10.40
CA ARG A 111 17.31 -18.76 -10.00
C ARG A 111 18.77 -18.55 -10.39
N LYS A 112 19.05 -17.71 -11.40
CA LYS A 112 20.42 -17.31 -11.78
C LYS A 112 20.99 -16.22 -10.87
N LYS A 113 20.14 -15.45 -10.18
CA LYS A 113 20.53 -14.24 -9.43
C LYS A 113 20.49 -14.40 -7.91
N ILE A 114 19.71 -15.36 -7.40
CA ILE A 114 19.60 -15.65 -5.97
C ILE A 114 20.01 -17.11 -5.72
N SER A 115 20.80 -17.35 -4.66
CA SER A 115 21.30 -18.68 -4.33
C SER A 115 20.15 -19.68 -4.07
N ALA A 116 20.36 -20.94 -4.47
CA ALA A 116 19.37 -22.00 -4.28
C ALA A 116 19.01 -22.20 -2.80
N GLU A 117 19.98 -22.03 -1.89
CA GLU A 117 19.76 -22.11 -0.45
C GLU A 117 18.80 -21.01 0.05
N ARG A 118 19.05 -19.76 -0.34
CA ARG A 118 18.21 -18.63 0.06
C ARG A 118 16.79 -18.76 -0.52
N LEU A 119 16.67 -19.18 -1.77
CA LEU A 119 15.37 -19.48 -2.40
C LEU A 119 14.63 -20.59 -1.64
N LYS A 120 15.29 -21.71 -1.31
CA LYS A 120 14.68 -22.83 -0.55
C LYS A 120 14.18 -22.37 0.83
N LYS A 121 14.96 -21.52 1.50
CA LYS A 121 14.67 -21.08 2.87
C LYS A 121 13.56 -20.04 2.93
N TYR A 122 13.56 -19.03 2.04
CA TYR A 122 12.72 -17.85 2.18
C TYR A 122 11.65 -17.67 1.09
N VAL A 123 11.63 -18.52 0.06
CA VAL A 123 10.65 -18.45 -1.03
C VAL A 123 9.82 -19.72 -1.10
N GLU A 124 8.53 -19.54 -1.32
CA GLU A 124 7.58 -20.57 -1.71
C GLU A 124 7.06 -20.23 -3.10
N PHE A 125 7.45 -21.03 -4.09
CA PHE A 125 7.00 -20.85 -5.47
C PHE A 125 5.59 -21.39 -5.61
N SER A 126 4.68 -20.54 -6.08
CA SER A 126 3.28 -20.91 -6.20
C SER A 126 3.04 -21.86 -7.37
N SER A 127 2.12 -22.81 -7.16
CA SER A 127 1.55 -23.65 -8.24
C SER A 127 0.44 -22.94 -9.03
N ILE A 128 -0.06 -21.81 -8.54
CA ILE A 128 -1.06 -20.98 -9.22
C ILE A 128 -0.35 -19.84 -9.96
N ALA A 129 -0.98 -19.29 -10.99
CA ALA A 129 -0.43 -18.19 -11.76
C ALA A 129 -1.49 -17.11 -12.01
N THR A 130 -1.06 -15.86 -12.16
CA THR A 130 -1.96 -14.75 -12.55
C THR A 130 -1.96 -14.55 -14.07
N ASN A 131 -3.05 -14.00 -14.59
CA ASN A 131 -3.13 -13.60 -16.00
C ASN A 131 -2.61 -12.16 -16.19
N ASN A 132 -1.28 -12.00 -16.13
CA ASN A 132 -0.55 -10.72 -16.27
C ASN A 132 -0.91 -9.62 -15.25
N ASP A 133 -1.64 -9.97 -14.19
CA ASP A 133 -2.07 -9.04 -13.16
C ASP A 133 -1.07 -9.07 -12.00
N VAL A 134 -0.45 -7.93 -11.74
CA VAL A 134 0.61 -7.76 -10.72
C VAL A 134 0.11 -7.13 -9.43
N TRP A 135 -1.15 -6.67 -9.40
CA TRP A 135 -1.75 -5.90 -8.32
C TRP A 135 -2.28 -6.83 -7.23
N MET A 136 -1.38 -7.27 -6.37
CA MET A 136 -1.66 -8.25 -5.32
C MET A 136 -2.47 -7.66 -4.16
N GLN A 137 -2.50 -6.34 -3.96
CA GLN A 137 -3.33 -5.73 -2.93
C GLN A 137 -4.81 -5.71 -3.32
N ASP A 138 -5.10 -5.56 -4.61
CA ASP A 138 -6.45 -5.20 -5.07
C ASP A 138 -7.47 -6.34 -5.10
N TRP A 139 -7.03 -7.61 -5.04
CA TRP A 139 -7.97 -8.74 -5.03
C TRP A 139 -8.81 -8.79 -3.75
N GLY A 140 -8.38 -8.10 -2.68
CA GLY A 140 -9.12 -7.94 -1.45
C GLY A 140 -8.25 -8.15 -0.22
N GLU A 141 -8.87 -8.60 0.88
CA GLU A 141 -8.28 -8.54 2.22
C GLU A 141 -8.22 -9.91 2.89
N VAL A 142 -7.26 -10.07 3.80
CA VAL A 142 -7.20 -11.24 4.69
C VAL A 142 -7.69 -10.86 6.08
N GLY A 143 -8.59 -11.66 6.64
CA GLY A 143 -9.21 -11.39 7.92
C GLY A 143 -9.49 -12.65 8.74
N VAL A 144 -10.25 -12.45 9.81
CA VAL A 144 -10.98 -13.51 10.48
C VAL A 144 -12.46 -13.22 10.46
N VAL A 145 -13.24 -14.29 10.40
CA VAL A 145 -14.70 -14.27 10.55
C VAL A 145 -15.08 -15.13 11.75
N LYS A 146 -15.94 -14.59 12.61
CA LYS A 146 -16.65 -15.36 13.62
C LYS A 146 -18.04 -15.66 13.08
N LEU A 147 -18.31 -16.94 12.86
CA LEU A 147 -19.63 -17.46 12.48
C LEU A 147 -20.35 -17.99 13.70
N LYS A 148 -21.69 -17.96 13.71
CA LYS A 148 -22.51 -18.57 14.78
C LYS A 148 -22.31 -20.08 14.82
N SER A 149 -22.11 -20.67 13.64
CA SER A 149 -21.86 -22.10 13.43
C SER A 149 -20.48 -22.59 13.88
N GLU A 150 -19.50 -21.70 14.07
CA GLU A 150 -18.11 -22.04 14.38
C GLU A 150 -17.78 -21.71 15.84
N ALA A 151 -17.13 -22.61 16.59
CA ALA A 151 -16.79 -22.34 17.99
C ALA A 151 -15.81 -21.15 18.15
N LYS A 152 -14.85 -21.02 17.23
CA LYS A 152 -13.80 -20.00 17.23
C LYS A 152 -13.80 -19.23 15.91
N ALA A 153 -13.30 -17.99 15.94
CA ALA A 153 -13.07 -17.23 14.72
C ALA A 153 -12.13 -17.99 13.76
N GLN A 154 -12.50 -18.00 12.48
CA GLN A 154 -11.83 -18.72 11.41
C GLN A 154 -11.16 -17.73 10.46
N LEU A 155 -10.11 -18.16 9.78
CA LEU A 155 -9.50 -17.37 8.71
C LEU A 155 -10.54 -17.12 7.60
N VAL A 156 -10.56 -15.90 7.06
CA VAL A 156 -11.37 -15.55 5.89
C VAL A 156 -10.54 -14.76 4.88
N VAL A 157 -10.72 -15.08 3.61
CA VAL A 157 -10.24 -14.30 2.49
C VAL A 157 -11.42 -13.52 1.93
N PHE A 158 -11.34 -12.20 1.99
CA PHE A 158 -12.34 -11.29 1.45
C PHE A 158 -12.00 -10.99 -0.01
N ASP A 159 -12.82 -11.44 -0.95
CA ASP A 159 -12.76 -11.14 -2.37
C ASP A 159 -13.40 -9.78 -2.63
N SER A 160 -12.62 -8.81 -3.12
CA SER A 160 -13.10 -7.46 -3.47
C SER A 160 -14.10 -7.43 -4.63
N ASN A 161 -14.34 -8.57 -5.28
CA ASN A 161 -15.14 -8.73 -6.49
C ASN A 161 -14.57 -7.90 -7.67
N ARG A 162 -13.24 -7.75 -7.70
CA ARG A 162 -12.51 -6.96 -8.72
C ARG A 162 -12.69 -7.47 -10.14
N GLY A 163 -12.82 -8.79 -10.34
CA GLY A 163 -13.14 -9.39 -11.64
C GLY A 163 -12.05 -9.25 -12.72
N ARG A 164 -10.78 -9.06 -12.35
CA ARG A 164 -9.63 -8.95 -13.28
C ARG A 164 -8.78 -10.24 -13.30
N GLY A 165 -7.50 -10.14 -13.66
CA GLY A 165 -6.58 -11.27 -13.85
C GLY A 165 -6.20 -12.03 -12.57
N THR A 166 -6.70 -11.59 -11.41
CA THR A 166 -6.64 -12.27 -10.10
C THR A 166 -8.00 -12.79 -9.62
N SER A 167 -9.03 -12.87 -10.47
CA SER A 167 -10.41 -13.17 -10.05
C SER A 167 -10.64 -14.51 -9.34
N ASP A 168 -9.82 -15.54 -9.61
CA ASP A 168 -9.89 -16.84 -8.94
C ASP A 168 -8.93 -16.97 -7.74
N LEU A 169 -8.05 -15.98 -7.55
CA LEU A 169 -7.02 -15.98 -6.52
C LEU A 169 -7.62 -16.02 -5.10
N PRO A 170 -8.63 -15.22 -4.72
CA PRO A 170 -9.18 -15.26 -3.36
C PRO A 170 -9.69 -16.65 -2.97
N ALA A 171 -10.43 -17.32 -3.86
CA ALA A 171 -10.93 -18.67 -3.64
C ALA A 171 -9.80 -19.70 -3.50
N ARG A 172 -8.76 -19.61 -4.35
CA ARG A 172 -7.57 -20.49 -4.25
C ARG A 172 -6.80 -20.28 -2.95
N LEU A 173 -6.60 -19.04 -2.53
CA LEU A 173 -5.93 -18.71 -1.27
C LEU A 173 -6.73 -19.21 -0.06
N ALA A 174 -8.06 -19.01 -0.06
CA ALA A 174 -8.93 -19.54 0.98
C ALA A 174 -8.82 -21.07 1.10
N HIS A 175 -8.81 -21.78 -0.04
CA HIS A 175 -8.58 -23.22 -0.07
C HIS A 175 -7.20 -23.60 0.51
N PHE A 176 -6.12 -22.95 0.05
CA PHE A 176 -4.76 -23.25 0.50
C PHE A 176 -4.55 -23.00 2.00
N TRP A 177 -5.26 -22.04 2.57
CA TRP A 177 -5.13 -21.70 3.98
C TRP A 177 -6.25 -22.30 4.85
N ASN A 178 -7.08 -23.19 4.29
CA ASN A 178 -8.22 -23.81 4.97
C ASN A 178 -9.18 -22.78 5.61
N GLY A 179 -9.31 -21.62 4.96
CA GLY A 179 -10.16 -20.51 5.37
C GLY A 179 -11.48 -20.45 4.62
N PHE A 180 -12.34 -19.54 5.07
CA PHE A 180 -13.54 -19.17 4.35
C PHE A 180 -13.22 -18.18 3.22
N VAL A 181 -14.09 -18.14 2.20
CA VAL A 181 -14.15 -17.00 1.30
C VAL A 181 -15.39 -16.19 1.58
N MET A 182 -15.23 -14.86 1.59
CA MET A 182 -16.31 -13.89 1.70
C MET A 182 -16.19 -12.96 0.51
N LYS A 183 -17.31 -12.61 -0.13
CA LYS A 183 -17.27 -11.80 -1.35
C LYS A 183 -17.92 -10.45 -1.10
N ASN A 184 -17.32 -9.39 -1.62
CA ASN A 184 -17.91 -8.06 -1.68
C ASN A 184 -19.32 -8.17 -2.33
N PRO A 185 -20.39 -7.70 -1.66
CA PRO A 185 -21.75 -7.81 -2.17
C PRO A 185 -22.04 -6.88 -3.35
N SER A 186 -21.21 -5.86 -3.58
CA SER A 186 -21.39 -4.92 -4.67
C SER A 186 -21.20 -5.59 -6.03
N GLY A 187 -22.20 -5.46 -6.90
CA GLY A 187 -22.13 -5.89 -8.30
C GLY A 187 -21.49 -4.85 -9.24
N SER A 188 -21.20 -3.65 -8.74
CA SER A 188 -20.82 -2.47 -9.54
C SER A 188 -19.41 -2.54 -10.11
N ARG A 189 -18.57 -3.49 -9.65
CA ARG A 189 -17.16 -3.65 -10.03
C ARG A 189 -16.35 -2.34 -9.92
N SER A 190 -16.66 -1.53 -8.91
CA SER A 190 -15.98 -0.25 -8.67
C SER A 190 -14.50 -0.47 -8.33
N GLY A 191 -13.62 0.35 -8.89
CA GLY A 191 -12.21 0.38 -8.49
C GLY A 191 -12.01 0.78 -7.02
N GLY A 192 -12.94 1.57 -6.47
CA GLY A 192 -12.91 1.96 -5.06
C GLY A 192 -13.25 0.84 -4.06
N ASP A 193 -13.68 -0.33 -4.54
CA ASP A 193 -13.93 -1.50 -3.69
C ASP A 193 -12.70 -2.41 -3.55
N TYR A 194 -11.58 -2.09 -4.20
CA TYR A 194 -10.37 -2.91 -4.18
C TYR A 194 -9.65 -2.80 -2.84
N GLY A 195 -8.84 -3.82 -2.51
CA GLY A 195 -8.15 -3.92 -1.21
C GLY A 195 -7.25 -2.72 -0.87
N GLY A 196 -6.66 -2.04 -1.86
CA GLY A 196 -5.87 -0.82 -1.62
C GLY A 196 -6.69 0.32 -0.99
N ASN A 197 -8.01 0.25 -1.10
CA ASN A 197 -8.92 1.20 -0.48
C ASN A 197 -9.48 0.75 0.88
N ILE A 198 -9.04 -0.40 1.42
CA ILE A 198 -9.58 -1.03 2.63
C ILE A 198 -8.44 -1.27 3.63
N GLU A 199 -8.16 -0.31 4.49
CA GLU A 199 -7.09 -0.40 5.49
C GLU A 199 -7.63 -0.57 6.91
N VAL A 200 -6.85 -1.15 7.82
CA VAL A 200 -7.28 -1.35 9.22
C VAL A 200 -6.19 -1.03 10.23
N THR A 201 -6.55 -0.31 11.29
CA THR A 201 -5.63 -0.06 12.41
C THR A 201 -5.51 -1.27 13.34
N PRO A 202 -4.46 -1.33 14.18
CA PRO A 202 -4.33 -2.37 15.21
C PRO A 202 -5.49 -2.41 16.21
N ASP A 203 -6.25 -1.33 16.34
CA ASP A 203 -7.45 -1.25 17.18
C ASP A 203 -8.71 -1.75 16.46
N ASN A 204 -8.59 -2.41 15.31
CA ASN A 204 -9.73 -2.84 14.49
C ASN A 204 -10.65 -1.67 14.11
N ILE A 205 -10.05 -0.62 13.55
CA ILE A 205 -10.74 0.56 13.01
C ILE A 205 -10.50 0.58 11.52
N LEU A 206 -11.57 0.56 10.74
CA LEU A 206 -11.51 0.55 9.29
C LEU A 206 -11.25 1.97 8.77
N LEU A 207 -10.24 2.11 7.92
CA LEU A 207 -9.92 3.31 7.16
C LEU A 207 -10.22 3.00 5.69
N ILE A 208 -11.29 3.57 5.16
CA ILE A 208 -11.80 3.24 3.82
C ILE A 208 -12.02 4.50 2.99
N GLY A 209 -11.70 4.48 1.71
CA GLY A 209 -11.92 5.64 0.83
C GLY A 209 -13.39 5.84 0.44
N ASN A 210 -13.78 7.08 0.18
CA ASN A 210 -15.13 7.46 -0.25
C ASN A 210 -15.50 7.00 -1.68
N THR A 211 -14.53 6.56 -2.48
CA THR A 211 -14.74 5.92 -3.79
C THR A 211 -15.32 4.50 -3.65
N SER A 212 -15.29 3.92 -2.44
CA SER A 212 -15.93 2.65 -2.13
C SER A 212 -17.46 2.75 -2.20
N THR A 213 -18.07 1.68 -2.70
CA THR A 213 -19.51 1.63 -2.89
C THR A 213 -20.26 1.64 -1.56
N PRO A 214 -21.44 2.29 -1.48
CA PRO A 214 -22.30 2.22 -0.30
C PRO A 214 -22.64 0.79 0.13
N GLU A 215 -22.78 -0.14 -0.81
CA GLU A 215 -23.04 -1.56 -0.58
C GLU A 215 -21.89 -2.23 0.18
N LEU A 216 -20.64 -2.00 -0.26
CA LEU A 216 -19.47 -2.51 0.45
C LEU A 216 -19.40 -1.91 1.87
N ARG A 217 -19.52 -0.59 2.00
CA ARG A 217 -19.46 0.08 3.31
C ARG A 217 -20.56 -0.42 4.25
N GLY A 218 -21.80 -0.48 3.79
CA GLY A 218 -22.92 -0.99 4.58
C GLY A 218 -22.73 -2.44 5.02
N TYR A 219 -22.13 -3.26 4.16
CA TYR A 219 -21.81 -4.64 4.50
C TYR A 219 -20.72 -4.78 5.57
N LEU A 220 -19.63 -4.02 5.47
CA LEU A 220 -18.55 -4.03 6.46
C LEU A 220 -19.02 -3.42 7.80
N GLU A 221 -19.84 -2.36 7.76
CA GLU A 221 -20.48 -1.77 8.93
C GLU A 221 -21.34 -2.81 9.67
N LYS A 222 -22.26 -3.50 8.96
CA LYS A 222 -23.15 -4.53 9.53
C LYS A 222 -22.38 -5.67 10.19
N HIS A 223 -21.26 -6.11 9.60
CA HIS A 223 -20.61 -7.35 9.99
C HIS A 223 -19.34 -7.19 10.83
N GLY A 224 -19.00 -6.01 11.36
CA GLY A 224 -17.86 -5.90 12.27
C GLY A 224 -17.33 -4.50 12.53
N TYR A 225 -17.73 -3.53 11.71
CA TYR A 225 -17.19 -2.16 11.78
C TYR A 225 -18.22 -1.10 12.16
N ALA A 226 -19.38 -1.50 12.71
CA ALA A 226 -20.40 -0.57 13.22
C ALA A 226 -19.80 0.48 14.17
N GLY A 227 -19.83 1.75 13.76
CA GLY A 227 -19.25 2.87 14.52
C GLY A 227 -17.71 2.90 14.57
N ARG A 228 -17.02 2.00 13.86
CA ARG A 228 -15.55 1.84 13.81
C ARG A 228 -14.96 2.11 12.43
N MET A 229 -15.73 2.74 11.54
CA MET A 229 -15.30 3.09 10.18
C MET A 229 -15.02 4.59 10.06
N ALA A 230 -13.87 4.94 9.49
CA ALA A 230 -13.57 6.27 8.97
C ALA A 230 -13.60 6.22 7.44
N VAL A 231 -14.54 6.96 6.84
CA VAL A 231 -14.59 7.16 5.39
C VAL A 231 -13.74 8.39 5.05
N LEU A 232 -12.68 8.21 4.26
CA LEU A 232 -11.69 9.23 3.95
C LEU A 232 -11.80 9.69 2.49
N GLU A 233 -11.44 10.94 2.20
CA GLU A 233 -11.52 11.51 0.86
C GLU A 233 -10.41 10.92 -0.04
N THR A 234 -10.82 10.18 -1.06
CA THR A 234 -9.94 9.47 -2.01
C THR A 234 -10.29 9.81 -3.46
N ASP A 235 -11.40 10.50 -3.72
CA ASP A 235 -11.87 10.76 -5.07
C ASP A 235 -10.90 11.68 -5.83
N TRP A 236 -10.11 12.50 -5.15
CA TRP A 236 -9.06 13.31 -5.79
C TRP A 236 -7.94 12.48 -6.45
N LEU A 237 -7.82 11.17 -6.15
CA LEU A 237 -6.84 10.27 -6.75
C LEU A 237 -7.40 9.55 -7.98
N GLN A 238 -6.54 9.31 -8.97
CA GLN A 238 -6.91 8.61 -10.20
C GLN A 238 -7.25 7.13 -9.96
N VAL A 239 -6.51 6.46 -9.07
CA VAL A 239 -6.81 5.08 -8.65
C VAL A 239 -7.89 5.11 -7.57
N GLY A 240 -7.78 6.04 -6.63
CA GLY A 240 -8.85 6.37 -5.70
C GLY A 240 -8.75 5.59 -4.40
N HIS A 241 -7.53 5.27 -3.94
CA HIS A 241 -7.28 4.38 -2.82
C HIS A 241 -6.63 5.11 -1.63
N VAL A 242 -6.96 4.68 -0.41
CA VAL A 242 -6.41 5.25 0.82
C VAL A 242 -4.92 4.96 1.01
N ASP A 243 -4.44 3.81 0.53
CA ASP A 243 -3.05 3.37 0.64
C ASP A 243 -2.06 4.26 -0.16
N GLU A 244 -2.56 5.13 -1.04
CA GLU A 244 -1.76 6.06 -1.84
C GLU A 244 -1.20 7.21 -1.01
N TYR A 245 -1.83 7.56 0.12
CA TYR A 245 -1.42 8.69 0.97
C TYR A 245 -1.40 8.40 2.47
N LEU A 246 -1.89 7.25 2.92
CA LEU A 246 -1.93 6.85 4.32
C LEU A 246 -1.50 5.39 4.49
N SER A 247 -0.74 5.10 5.54
CA SER A 247 -0.38 3.75 5.95
C SER A 247 -0.35 3.63 7.48
N VAL A 248 -0.53 2.42 8.02
CA VAL A 248 -0.54 2.16 9.46
C VAL A 248 0.63 1.25 9.84
N CYS A 249 1.51 1.72 10.72
CA CYS A 249 2.70 0.98 11.12
C CYS A 249 2.70 0.64 12.61
N PRO A 250 2.89 -0.63 13.02
CA PRO A 250 3.05 -0.96 14.43
C PRO A 250 4.33 -0.33 14.98
N ASN A 251 4.21 0.34 16.11
CA ASN A 251 5.29 1.09 16.73
C ASN A 251 5.24 0.93 18.26
N PRO A 252 6.12 0.11 18.86
CA PRO A 252 6.16 -0.09 20.32
C PRO A 252 6.37 1.21 21.12
N LYS A 253 7.00 2.23 20.52
CA LYS A 253 7.26 3.52 21.16
C LYS A 253 6.08 4.49 21.08
N ALA A 254 5.11 4.24 20.20
CA ALA A 254 3.94 5.11 20.06
C ALA A 254 2.98 4.92 21.24
N PRO A 255 2.31 5.98 21.73
CA PRO A 255 1.38 5.89 22.86
C PRO A 255 0.27 4.84 22.68
N ARG A 256 -0.20 4.66 21.44
CA ARG A 256 -1.24 3.70 21.05
C ARG A 256 -0.69 2.41 20.43
N GLY A 257 0.63 2.21 20.45
CA GLY A 257 1.30 1.04 19.88
C GLY A 257 1.44 1.05 18.35
N TYR A 258 1.04 2.13 17.67
CA TYR A 258 1.21 2.31 16.23
C TYR A 258 1.30 3.78 15.83
N THR A 259 1.82 4.00 14.62
CA THR A 259 2.02 5.30 13.98
C THR A 259 1.27 5.32 12.66
N LEU A 260 0.53 6.39 12.39
CA LEU A 260 0.01 6.68 11.05
C LEU A 260 1.12 7.33 10.22
N ILE A 261 1.38 6.83 9.02
CA ILE A 261 2.34 7.40 8.09
C ILE A 261 1.56 8.09 6.98
N LYS A 262 1.78 9.38 6.75
CA LYS A 262 1.05 10.17 5.76
C LYS A 262 1.96 10.75 4.69
N ALA A 263 1.40 10.94 3.50
CA ALA A 263 2.05 11.72 2.44
C ALA A 263 2.08 13.20 2.85
N ASN A 264 3.18 13.89 2.55
CA ASN A 264 3.36 15.30 2.91
C ASN A 264 4.04 16.08 1.78
N PRO A 265 3.24 16.69 0.88
CA PRO A 265 3.77 17.55 -0.18
C PRO A 265 4.43 18.84 0.29
N ARG A 266 3.95 19.43 1.39
CA ARG A 266 4.60 20.61 1.98
C ARG A 266 6.03 20.29 2.41
N LEU A 267 6.23 19.15 3.09
CA LEU A 267 7.56 18.67 3.47
C LEU A 267 8.44 18.40 2.25
N ALA A 268 7.89 17.79 1.19
CA ALA A 268 8.63 17.57 -0.06
C ALA A 268 9.11 18.89 -0.67
N LEU A 269 8.23 19.87 -0.85
CA LEU A 269 8.58 21.19 -1.40
C LEU A 269 9.66 21.90 -0.56
N LYS A 270 9.56 21.83 0.77
CA LYS A 270 10.59 22.34 1.69
C LYS A 270 11.94 21.66 1.45
N LEU A 271 11.96 20.33 1.38
CA LEU A 271 13.19 19.56 1.17
C LEU A 271 13.79 19.80 -0.23
N ILE A 272 12.97 20.01 -1.26
CA ILE A 272 13.42 20.34 -2.62
C ILE A 272 14.02 21.74 -2.69
N LYS A 273 13.39 22.74 -2.04
CA LYS A 273 14.00 24.07 -1.85
C LYS A 273 15.38 23.94 -1.22
N ASP A 274 15.51 23.07 -0.22
CA ASP A 274 16.74 22.90 0.55
C ASP A 274 17.77 21.93 -0.06
N ALA A 275 17.45 21.31 -1.20
CA ALA A 275 18.36 20.43 -1.93
C ALA A 275 19.48 21.25 -2.61
N SER A 276 20.65 20.63 -2.76
CA SER A 276 21.74 21.17 -3.58
C SER A 276 21.47 20.94 -5.07
N PRO A 277 22.05 21.77 -5.98
CA PRO A 277 21.97 21.50 -7.41
C PRO A 277 22.53 20.12 -7.79
N ALA A 278 23.59 19.67 -7.12
CA ALA A 278 24.18 18.35 -7.37
C ALA A 278 23.22 17.21 -7.04
N GLU A 279 22.49 17.29 -5.91
CA GLU A 279 21.47 16.30 -5.54
C GLU A 279 20.35 16.22 -6.60
N LEU A 280 19.89 17.35 -7.13
CA LEU A 280 18.83 17.36 -8.16
C LEU A 280 19.36 16.90 -9.52
N ASN A 281 20.57 17.30 -9.90
CA ASN A 281 21.19 16.90 -11.16
C ASN A 281 21.45 15.39 -11.24
N ALA A 282 21.64 14.72 -10.09
CA ALA A 282 21.82 13.28 -10.00
C ALA A 282 20.52 12.48 -10.19
N ILE A 283 19.34 13.12 -10.24
CA ILE A 283 18.07 12.44 -10.47
C ILE A 283 18.07 11.84 -11.90
N PRO A 284 17.88 10.52 -12.06
CA PRO A 284 17.95 9.87 -13.37
C PRO A 284 16.81 10.30 -14.31
N GLN A 285 15.61 10.44 -13.77
CA GLN A 285 14.41 10.78 -14.54
C GLN A 285 14.45 12.27 -14.92
N GLU A 286 14.50 12.54 -16.22
CA GLU A 286 14.70 13.89 -16.74
C GLU A 286 13.54 14.83 -16.39
N ASP A 287 12.30 14.34 -16.44
CA ASP A 287 11.11 15.11 -16.08
C ASP A 287 11.17 15.53 -14.60
N TYR A 288 11.51 14.61 -13.70
CA TYR A 288 11.70 14.92 -12.27
C TYR A 288 12.80 15.95 -12.09
N ARG A 289 13.97 15.72 -12.70
CA ARG A 289 15.11 16.62 -12.59
C ARG A 289 14.76 18.04 -13.04
N LYS A 290 14.08 18.20 -14.17
CA LYS A 290 13.69 19.52 -14.70
C LYS A 290 12.71 20.22 -13.77
N MET A 291 11.60 19.58 -13.40
CA MET A 291 10.59 20.20 -12.52
C MET A 291 11.15 20.53 -11.14
N LEU A 292 11.85 19.59 -10.50
CA LEU A 292 12.36 19.82 -9.15
C LEU A 292 13.46 20.88 -9.12
N THR A 293 14.27 20.99 -10.19
CA THR A 293 15.25 22.08 -10.34
C THR A 293 14.56 23.43 -10.52
N ALA A 294 13.48 23.49 -11.31
CA ALA A 294 12.69 24.70 -11.51
C ALA A 294 12.01 25.13 -10.20
N VAL A 295 11.34 24.21 -9.51
CA VAL A 295 10.73 24.44 -8.17
C VAL A 295 11.77 24.94 -7.17
N ARG A 296 12.94 24.31 -7.09
CA ARG A 296 14.02 24.77 -6.22
C ARG A 296 14.42 26.20 -6.54
N SER A 297 14.65 26.51 -7.82
CA SER A 297 15.12 27.82 -8.26
C SER A 297 14.09 28.90 -7.95
N TYR A 298 12.82 28.65 -8.26
CA TYR A 298 11.69 29.52 -7.95
C TYR A 298 11.61 29.83 -6.44
N LEU A 299 11.63 28.79 -5.59
CA LEU A 299 11.51 28.96 -4.13
C LEU A 299 12.74 29.62 -3.49
N ARG A 300 13.94 29.37 -4.01
CA ARG A 300 15.18 30.00 -3.51
C ARG A 300 15.26 31.47 -3.91
N GLU A 301 14.81 31.80 -5.10
CA GLU A 301 14.72 33.19 -5.54
C GLU A 301 13.71 33.96 -4.69
N ALA A 302 12.54 33.38 -4.41
CA ALA A 302 11.55 33.95 -3.51
C ALA A 302 12.12 34.15 -2.08
N GLU A 303 12.84 33.17 -1.54
CA GLU A 303 13.48 33.27 -0.22
C GLU A 303 14.56 34.38 -0.18
N ARG A 304 15.33 34.53 -1.27
CA ARG A 304 16.34 35.59 -1.41
C ARG A 304 15.71 36.97 -1.48
N LYS A 305 14.63 37.13 -2.26
CA LYS A 305 13.87 38.38 -2.38
C LYS A 305 13.22 38.77 -1.05
N ARG A 306 12.59 37.81 -0.37
CA ARG A 306 12.06 37.98 1.00
C ARG A 306 13.11 38.56 1.95
N GLY A 307 14.30 37.96 1.98
CA GLY A 307 15.38 38.37 2.88
C GLY A 307 15.87 39.80 2.63
N ARG A 308 15.90 40.24 1.36
CA ARG A 308 16.22 41.63 0.99
C ARG A 308 15.13 42.59 1.44
N ARG A 309 13.87 42.31 1.11
CA ARG A 309 12.72 43.18 1.47
C ARG A 309 12.59 43.37 2.98
N VAL A 310 12.82 42.33 3.78
CA VAL A 310 12.82 42.44 5.25
C VAL A 310 13.95 43.36 5.75
N ALA A 311 15.09 43.41 5.06
CA ALA A 311 16.17 44.33 5.41
C ALA A 311 15.88 45.78 4.98
N ASP A 312 15.14 45.96 3.88
CA ASP A 312 14.90 47.25 3.23
C ASP A 312 13.53 47.88 3.59
N ASP A 313 12.70 47.20 4.41
CA ASP A 313 11.31 47.58 4.78
C ASP A 313 10.40 47.85 3.56
N GLU A 314 10.55 47.03 2.51
CA GLU A 314 9.81 47.17 1.26
C GLU A 314 8.52 46.33 1.22
N GLU A 315 7.46 46.89 0.63
CA GLU A 315 6.24 46.13 0.30
C GLU A 315 6.51 45.02 -0.73
N VAL A 316 5.64 44.00 -0.73
CA VAL A 316 5.74 42.85 -1.66
C VAL A 316 4.93 43.15 -2.93
N PRO A 317 5.57 43.20 -4.12
CA PRO A 317 4.88 43.45 -5.38
C PRO A 317 3.85 42.36 -5.69
N PRO A 318 2.76 42.69 -6.39
CA PRO A 318 1.69 41.74 -6.72
C PRO A 318 2.17 40.43 -7.33
N GLU A 319 3.16 40.48 -8.22
CA GLU A 319 3.75 39.33 -8.91
C GLU A 319 4.59 38.42 -8.00
N GLU A 320 5.02 38.90 -6.83
CA GLU A 320 5.82 38.11 -5.88
C GLU A 320 4.98 37.55 -4.73
N GLN A 321 3.75 38.03 -4.54
CA GLN A 321 2.88 37.69 -3.40
C GLN A 321 2.68 36.18 -3.24
N PHE A 322 2.47 35.45 -4.34
CA PHE A 322 2.30 34.00 -4.28
C PHE A 322 3.57 33.31 -3.78
N SER A 323 4.72 33.61 -4.41
CA SER A 323 6.01 33.00 -4.06
C SER A 323 6.41 33.28 -2.61
N GLN A 324 6.17 34.51 -2.15
CA GLN A 324 6.40 34.98 -0.79
C GLN A 324 5.53 34.20 0.21
N ALA A 325 4.22 34.11 -0.04
CA ALA A 325 3.29 33.37 0.80
C ALA A 325 3.67 31.88 0.92
N VAL A 326 4.14 31.28 -0.17
CA VAL A 326 4.62 29.89 -0.15
C VAL A 326 5.85 29.75 0.74
N VAL A 327 6.87 30.59 0.58
CA VAL A 327 8.09 30.51 1.41
C VAL A 327 7.74 30.68 2.89
N ASP A 328 6.88 31.64 3.23
CA ASP A 328 6.42 31.83 4.61
C ASP A 328 5.71 30.58 5.14
N TYR A 329 4.84 29.97 4.33
CA TYR A 329 4.17 28.72 4.68
C TYR A 329 5.16 27.57 4.90
N LEU A 330 6.18 27.42 4.05
CA LEU A 330 7.21 26.37 4.21
C LEU A 330 8.10 26.58 5.45
N THR A 331 8.23 27.81 5.93
CA THR A 331 9.03 28.13 7.13
C THR A 331 8.30 27.99 8.45
N LYS A 332 6.96 28.02 8.46
CA LYS A 332 6.16 27.78 9.67
C LYS A 332 6.30 26.34 10.16
N ASP A 333 6.15 26.15 11.48
CA ASP A 333 6.09 24.81 12.08
C ASP A 333 4.86 24.03 11.54
N GLU A 334 4.97 22.70 11.49
CA GLU A 334 3.91 21.81 10.96
C GLU A 334 2.78 21.54 11.98
N SER A 335 2.87 22.10 13.20
CA SER A 335 1.92 21.85 14.30
C SER A 335 0.56 22.55 14.18
N GLY A 336 0.35 23.44 13.20
CA GLY A 336 -0.88 24.21 13.01
C GLY A 336 -1.71 23.80 11.79
N ALA A 337 -3.04 23.69 11.95
CA ALA A 337 -3.98 23.59 10.82
C ALA A 337 -4.09 24.95 10.12
N TYR A 338 -3.93 25.03 8.79
CA TYR A 338 -4.17 26.27 8.06
C TYR A 338 -4.84 26.03 6.71
N VAL A 339 -5.69 26.99 6.34
CA VAL A 339 -6.44 27.05 5.09
C VAL A 339 -5.68 28.01 4.17
N LEU A 340 -5.10 27.51 3.09
CA LEU A 340 -4.62 28.38 2.01
C LEU A 340 -5.83 29.18 1.47
N PRO A 341 -5.65 30.43 1.02
CA PRO A 341 -6.71 31.15 0.32
C PRO A 341 -7.30 30.29 -0.80
N SER A 342 -8.59 30.45 -1.10
CA SER A 342 -9.23 29.78 -2.24
C SER A 342 -8.49 30.15 -3.53
N ILE A 343 -7.86 29.17 -4.17
CA ILE A 343 -7.07 29.33 -5.39
C ILE A 343 -7.79 28.59 -6.51
N ASP A 344 -8.03 29.30 -7.61
CA ASP A 344 -8.62 28.74 -8.82
C ASP A 344 -7.76 27.58 -9.38
N LEU A 345 -8.39 26.44 -9.60
CA LEU A 345 -7.79 25.17 -10.04
C LEU A 345 -7.77 25.02 -11.58
N SER A 346 -8.13 26.07 -12.31
CA SER A 346 -8.19 26.10 -13.78
C SER A 346 -6.79 26.17 -14.42
N LEU A 347 -6.07 25.04 -14.39
CA LEU A 347 -4.68 24.99 -14.87
C LEU A 347 -4.50 24.05 -16.05
N GLY A 348 -3.82 24.54 -17.09
CA GLY A 348 -3.58 23.89 -18.37
C GLY A 348 -2.55 22.76 -18.31
N THR A 349 -2.58 21.91 -19.32
CA THR A 349 -1.68 20.75 -19.49
C THR A 349 -0.31 21.20 -20.00
N GLY A 350 0.76 20.85 -19.29
CA GLY A 350 2.14 21.23 -19.62
C GLY A 350 2.66 20.61 -20.92
N ALA A 351 3.49 21.39 -21.61
CA ALA A 351 4.11 21.11 -22.90
C ALA A 351 5.53 20.55 -22.75
N ALA A 352 6.12 20.08 -23.85
CA ALA A 352 7.50 19.58 -23.89
C ALA A 352 8.52 20.75 -23.79
N GLY A 353 9.24 20.87 -22.67
CA GLY A 353 10.25 21.92 -22.44
C GLY A 353 10.78 21.99 -21.00
N ASN A 354 11.62 22.99 -20.70
CA ASN A 354 11.88 23.37 -19.30
C ASN A 354 10.60 24.02 -18.73
N PRO A 355 10.18 23.68 -17.50
CA PRO A 355 8.98 24.28 -16.92
C PRO A 355 9.13 25.80 -16.81
N ASN A 356 8.13 26.54 -17.26
CA ASN A 356 8.05 27.98 -17.02
C ASN A 356 7.52 28.28 -15.61
N ASP A 357 7.60 29.55 -15.18
CA ASP A 357 7.18 29.95 -13.83
C ASP A 357 5.72 29.61 -13.54
N LYS A 358 4.83 29.75 -14.52
CA LYS A 358 3.42 29.38 -14.36
C LYS A 358 3.26 27.87 -14.09
N GLU A 359 3.95 27.01 -14.83
CA GLU A 359 3.91 25.56 -14.61
C GLU A 359 4.46 25.18 -13.22
N VAL A 360 5.49 25.88 -12.75
CA VAL A 360 6.06 25.69 -11.40
C VAL A 360 5.07 26.12 -10.32
N GLU A 361 4.46 27.30 -10.47
CA GLU A 361 3.43 27.78 -9.55
C GLU A 361 2.24 26.82 -9.47
N ASP A 362 1.76 26.37 -10.63
CA ASP A 362 0.64 25.46 -10.77
C ASP A 362 0.94 24.12 -10.06
N PHE A 363 2.16 23.61 -10.21
CA PHE A 363 2.64 22.42 -9.51
C PHE A 363 2.71 22.62 -7.99
N ILE A 364 3.22 23.76 -7.52
CA ILE A 364 3.30 24.11 -6.08
C ILE A 364 1.89 24.24 -5.50
N LYS A 365 1.00 24.99 -6.18
CA LYS A 365 -0.41 25.21 -5.77
C LYS A 365 -1.12 23.88 -5.59
N LEU A 366 -1.03 22.99 -6.58
CA LEU A 366 -1.60 21.64 -6.51
C LEU A 366 -1.11 20.90 -5.26
N ASN A 367 0.22 20.82 -5.08
CA ASN A 367 0.79 20.03 -4.00
C ASN A 367 0.45 20.58 -2.61
N LEU A 368 0.41 21.90 -2.44
CA LEU A 368 0.01 22.50 -1.16
C LEU A 368 -1.49 22.32 -0.87
N THR A 369 -2.35 22.36 -1.90
CA THR A 369 -3.78 22.02 -1.76
C THR A 369 -3.95 20.57 -1.32
N LEU A 370 -3.24 19.64 -1.96
CA LEU A 370 -3.30 18.22 -1.60
C LEU A 370 -2.72 17.95 -0.21
N ALA A 371 -1.70 18.70 0.23
CA ALA A 371 -1.18 18.59 1.59
C ALA A 371 -2.27 18.87 2.64
N ASN A 372 -3.07 19.92 2.44
CA ASN A 372 -4.16 20.27 3.36
C ASN A 372 -5.28 19.22 3.34
N LEU A 373 -5.59 18.66 2.17
CA LEU A 373 -6.59 17.60 2.05
C LEU A 373 -6.14 16.32 2.76
N ILE A 374 -4.88 15.91 2.57
CA ILE A 374 -4.29 14.77 3.28
C ILE A 374 -4.31 14.99 4.80
N ASP A 375 -3.94 16.19 5.27
CA ASP A 375 -3.99 16.52 6.70
C ASP A 375 -5.41 16.45 7.27
N THR A 376 -6.41 16.84 6.48
CA THR A 376 -7.83 16.75 6.85
C THR A 376 -8.25 15.28 6.99
N ASN A 377 -7.89 14.42 6.04
CA ASN A 377 -8.16 12.98 6.12
C ASN A 377 -7.48 12.32 7.31
N VAL A 378 -6.20 12.64 7.56
CA VAL A 378 -5.46 12.08 8.71
C VAL A 378 -6.08 12.53 10.02
N LYS A 379 -6.52 13.79 10.13
CA LYS A 379 -7.27 14.29 11.30
C LYS A 379 -8.59 13.53 11.47
N ALA A 380 -9.32 13.25 10.39
CA ALA A 380 -10.55 12.46 10.45
C ALA A 380 -10.28 11.01 10.94
N ALA A 381 -9.23 10.37 10.43
CA ALA A 381 -8.78 9.06 10.90
C ALA A 381 -8.42 9.09 12.40
N CYS A 382 -7.62 10.07 12.82
CA CYS A 382 -7.26 10.29 14.23
C CYS A 382 -8.51 10.53 15.12
N ALA A 383 -9.47 11.32 14.65
CA ALA A 383 -10.71 11.58 15.38
C ALA A 383 -11.52 10.29 15.56
N LYS A 384 -11.63 9.45 14.52
CA LYS A 384 -12.27 8.13 14.61
C LYS A 384 -11.54 7.22 15.61
N ILE A 385 -10.21 7.19 15.58
CA ILE A 385 -9.40 6.44 16.55
C ILE A 385 -9.69 6.92 17.98
N SER A 386 -9.66 8.22 18.23
CA SER A 386 -9.96 8.79 19.55
C SER A 386 -11.39 8.47 19.99
N GLN A 387 -12.37 8.53 19.10
CA GLN A 387 -13.76 8.18 19.36
C GLN A 387 -13.89 6.72 19.81
N VAL A 388 -13.34 5.80 19.02
CA VAL A 388 -13.44 4.35 19.28
C VAL A 388 -12.70 3.95 20.57
N ARG A 389 -11.53 4.54 20.82
CA ARG A 389 -10.76 4.30 22.05
C ARG A 389 -11.34 5.00 23.28
N LYS A 390 -12.30 5.92 23.11
CA LYS A 390 -12.80 6.81 24.17
C LYS A 390 -11.67 7.65 24.81
N GLU A 391 -10.77 8.15 23.97
CA GLU A 391 -9.55 8.86 24.37
C GLU A 391 -9.43 10.23 23.66
N SER A 392 -10.37 11.13 23.91
CA SER A 392 -10.29 12.51 23.39
C SER A 392 -9.04 13.23 23.94
N GLY A 393 -8.46 14.14 23.15
CA GLY A 393 -7.31 14.96 23.54
C GLY A 393 -5.94 14.24 23.62
N LYS A 394 -5.89 12.90 23.58
CA LYS A 394 -4.61 12.17 23.56
C LYS A 394 -3.94 12.24 22.18
N ALA A 395 -2.66 12.65 22.19
CA ALA A 395 -1.84 12.80 20.99
C ALA A 395 -1.74 11.49 20.17
N HIS A 396 -1.82 11.61 18.85
CA HIS A 396 -1.57 10.53 17.89
C HIS A 396 -0.12 10.54 17.45
N SER A 397 0.47 9.36 17.21
CA SER A 397 1.75 9.28 16.53
C SER A 397 1.50 9.35 15.02
N VAL A 398 1.96 10.42 14.38
CA VAL A 398 1.87 10.62 12.93
C VAL A 398 3.28 10.91 12.39
N LEU A 399 3.66 10.22 11.33
CA LEU A 399 4.93 10.37 10.64
C LEU A 399 4.68 10.88 9.21
N SER A 400 5.31 11.99 8.84
CA SER A 400 5.19 12.57 7.50
C SER A 400 6.28 12.02 6.58
N PHE A 401 5.89 11.47 5.43
CA PHE A 401 6.81 11.16 4.33
C PHE A 401 6.66 12.19 3.21
N PRO A 402 7.75 12.78 2.70
CA PRO A 402 7.67 13.68 1.56
C PRO A 402 7.11 12.97 0.34
N ALA A 403 6.11 13.57 -0.30
CA ALA A 403 5.45 13.04 -1.49
C ALA A 403 5.07 14.20 -2.42
N LEU A 404 5.08 13.99 -3.73
CA LEU A 404 4.58 14.99 -4.68
C LEU A 404 3.59 14.34 -5.63
N PHE A 405 2.64 15.13 -6.12
CA PHE A 405 1.58 14.70 -7.01
C PHE A 405 1.55 15.55 -8.27
N ARG A 406 1.00 14.98 -9.35
CA ARG A 406 0.72 15.68 -10.61
C ARG A 406 -0.73 15.50 -11.02
N LYS A 407 -1.22 16.45 -11.81
CA LYS A 407 -2.58 16.46 -12.36
C LYS A 407 -2.76 15.37 -13.42
N MET A 408 -3.97 14.80 -13.42
CA MET A 408 -4.54 13.93 -14.44
C MET A 408 -5.84 14.57 -14.98
N TRP A 409 -6.51 13.84 -15.86
CA TRP A 409 -7.80 14.24 -16.43
C TRP A 409 -8.91 14.25 -15.37
N GLY A 410 -9.94 15.06 -15.58
CA GLY A 410 -11.15 15.05 -14.73
C GLY A 410 -10.93 15.49 -13.27
N GLY A 411 -9.91 16.31 -13.00
CA GLY A 411 -9.62 16.79 -11.65
C GLY A 411 -8.97 15.74 -10.74
N LYS A 412 -8.53 14.60 -11.30
CA LYS A 412 -7.83 13.55 -10.56
C LYS A 412 -6.32 13.80 -10.52
N HIS A 413 -5.62 13.11 -9.63
CA HIS A 413 -4.18 13.23 -9.44
C HIS A 413 -3.52 11.87 -9.26
N ILE A 414 -2.22 11.79 -9.57
CA ILE A 414 -1.36 10.63 -9.27
C ILE A 414 -0.05 11.10 -8.64
N ALA A 415 0.68 10.19 -8.02
CA ALA A 415 2.02 10.45 -7.55
C ALA A 415 2.93 10.93 -8.69
N TYR A 416 3.66 12.03 -8.46
CA TYR A 416 4.62 12.60 -9.40
C TYR A 416 5.96 11.85 -9.36
N ILE A 417 6.43 11.56 -8.15
CA ILE A 417 7.56 10.67 -7.84
C ILE A 417 7.04 9.41 -7.13
N PRO A 418 7.81 8.31 -7.03
CA PRO A 418 7.36 7.13 -6.29
C PRO A 418 6.83 7.45 -4.89
N GLY A 419 5.59 7.03 -4.64
CA GLY A 419 4.85 7.36 -3.41
C GLY A 419 5.31 6.51 -2.22
N SER A 420 6.29 6.98 -1.47
CA SER A 420 6.91 6.23 -0.35
C SER A 420 5.94 5.77 0.76
N VAL A 421 4.73 6.32 0.83
CA VAL A 421 3.71 5.90 1.82
C VAL A 421 3.07 4.56 1.45
N ASN A 422 2.98 4.26 0.15
CA ASN A 422 2.45 3.00 -0.39
C ASN A 422 3.51 1.88 -0.29
N GLN A 423 3.90 1.60 0.95
CA GLN A 423 5.00 0.72 1.34
C GLN A 423 4.50 -0.60 1.93
N LEU A 424 5.33 -1.64 1.83
CA LEU A 424 5.07 -2.90 2.53
C LEU A 424 5.66 -2.84 3.94
N ILE A 425 4.88 -3.23 4.95
CA ILE A 425 5.28 -3.21 6.37
C ILE A 425 5.41 -4.63 6.91
N LEU A 426 6.61 -5.01 7.32
CA LEU A 426 6.91 -6.29 7.98
C LEU A 426 7.50 -6.02 9.36
N ASN A 427 6.66 -6.08 10.40
CA ASN A 427 7.02 -5.67 11.75
C ASN A 427 7.50 -4.20 11.77
N ASN A 428 8.73 -3.94 12.20
CA ASN A 428 9.35 -2.61 12.17
C ASN A 428 10.19 -2.35 10.90
N GLN A 429 10.14 -3.24 9.90
CA GLN A 429 10.81 -3.07 8.61
C GLN A 429 9.82 -2.49 7.60
N LEU A 430 10.13 -1.30 7.12
CA LEU A 430 9.40 -0.62 6.05
C LEU A 430 10.12 -0.92 4.74
N ILE A 431 9.42 -1.48 3.75
CA ILE A 431 9.94 -1.69 2.40
C ILE A 431 9.36 -0.57 1.54
N VAL A 432 10.15 0.49 1.40
CA VAL A 432 9.72 1.82 0.97
C VAL A 432 9.95 1.98 -0.53
N PRO A 433 8.94 2.38 -1.32
CA PRO A 433 9.15 2.87 -2.68
C PRO A 433 10.18 3.99 -2.69
N ASP A 434 11.31 3.78 -3.34
CA ASP A 434 12.40 4.73 -3.35
C ASP A 434 11.97 6.02 -4.10
N PRO A 435 11.95 7.19 -3.42
CA PRO A 435 11.47 8.44 -4.02
C PRO A 435 12.36 8.98 -5.15
N GLN A 436 13.49 8.32 -5.46
CA GLN A 436 14.48 8.72 -6.48
C GLN A 436 15.19 10.06 -6.21
N VAL A 437 14.94 10.66 -5.03
CA VAL A 437 15.55 11.92 -4.60
C VAL A 437 16.26 11.70 -3.27
N GLU A 438 17.60 11.79 -3.29
CA GLU A 438 18.47 11.46 -2.14
C GLU A 438 18.10 12.24 -0.87
N ARG A 439 17.78 13.52 -1.00
CA ARG A 439 17.36 14.36 0.14
C ARG A 439 16.08 13.85 0.79
N LEU A 440 15.11 13.38 0.00
CA LEU A 440 13.86 12.81 0.49
C LEU A 440 14.11 11.45 1.14
N ARG A 441 14.93 10.60 0.49
CA ARG A 441 15.38 9.30 1.03
C ARG A 441 16.00 9.44 2.41
N LYS A 442 16.94 10.38 2.59
CA LYS A 442 17.59 10.67 3.89
C LYS A 442 16.59 11.16 4.94
N ASN A 443 15.65 12.02 4.56
CA ASN A 443 14.63 12.51 5.50
C ASN A 443 13.71 11.38 5.99
N ILE A 444 13.27 10.50 5.09
CA ILE A 444 12.46 9.32 5.42
C ILE A 444 13.23 8.40 6.36
N ALA A 445 14.48 8.05 6.01
CA ALA A 445 15.31 7.17 6.82
C ALA A 445 15.51 7.70 8.24
N ARG A 446 15.89 8.99 8.35
CA ARG A 446 16.08 9.66 9.64
C ARG A 446 14.79 9.67 10.45
N SER A 447 13.67 10.10 9.86
CA SER A 447 12.40 10.25 10.58
C SER A 447 11.83 8.91 11.05
N ALA A 448 11.93 7.86 10.22
CA ALA A 448 11.56 6.50 10.60
C ALA A 448 12.45 5.97 11.74
N SER A 449 13.77 6.16 11.67
CA SER A 449 14.71 5.66 12.68
C SER A 449 14.49 6.25 14.07
N MET A 450 14.08 7.52 14.17
CA MET A 450 13.73 8.16 15.44
C MET A 450 12.57 7.45 16.14
N LEU A 451 11.68 6.81 15.37
CA LEU A 451 10.57 6.01 15.88
C LEU A 451 10.92 4.53 16.07
N GLY A 452 12.17 4.11 15.79
CA GLY A 452 12.59 2.71 15.83
C GLY A 452 12.10 1.88 14.63
N LEU A 453 11.72 2.54 13.55
CA LEU A 453 11.33 1.93 12.28
C LEU A 453 12.51 1.97 11.29
N ASN A 454 12.66 0.92 10.47
CA ASN A 454 13.78 0.79 9.55
C ASN A 454 13.28 0.90 8.10
N ALA A 455 13.70 1.95 7.40
CA ALA A 455 13.36 2.15 5.99
C ALA A 455 14.33 1.40 5.07
N ASN A 456 13.81 0.47 4.28
CA ASN A 456 14.51 -0.29 3.25
C ASN A 456 14.00 0.21 1.88
N PHE A 457 14.77 1.06 1.21
CA PHE A 457 14.36 1.65 -0.06
C PHE A 457 14.53 0.65 -1.20
N VAL A 458 13.47 0.50 -2.01
CA VAL A 458 13.46 -0.39 -3.17
C VAL A 458 12.92 0.36 -4.37
N ASP A 459 13.57 0.17 -5.52
CA ASP A 459 13.09 0.70 -6.79
C ASP A 459 11.71 0.09 -7.13
N SER A 460 10.71 0.96 -7.20
CA SER A 460 9.33 0.64 -7.54
C SER A 460 8.91 1.15 -8.91
N MET A 461 9.83 1.67 -9.74
CA MET A 461 9.51 2.33 -11.02
C MET A 461 8.58 1.51 -11.93
N PRO A 462 8.69 0.17 -12.07
CA PRO A 462 7.73 -0.62 -12.83
C PRO A 462 6.28 -0.44 -12.35
N TYR A 463 6.06 -0.46 -11.02
CA TYR A 463 4.76 -0.23 -10.42
C TYR A 463 4.36 1.25 -10.51
N HIS A 464 5.27 2.18 -10.22
CA HIS A 464 5.03 3.62 -10.26
C HIS A 464 4.55 4.07 -11.65
N ASN A 465 5.21 3.61 -12.70
CA ASN A 465 4.84 3.90 -14.09
C ASN A 465 3.46 3.35 -14.45
N ALA A 466 2.98 2.33 -13.73
CA ALA A 466 1.66 1.76 -13.86
C ALA A 466 0.66 2.28 -12.80
N GLN A 467 0.95 3.44 -12.18
CA GLN A 467 0.09 4.14 -11.21
C GLN A 467 -0.11 3.45 -9.85
N GLY A 468 0.81 2.57 -9.43
CA GLY A 468 0.81 1.98 -8.08
C GLY A 468 2.20 1.95 -7.46
N GLN A 469 2.37 1.39 -6.25
CA GLN A 469 3.70 1.16 -5.67
C GLN A 469 3.84 -0.26 -5.08
N ILE A 470 4.77 -0.42 -4.13
CA ILE A 470 5.10 -1.71 -3.52
C ILE A 470 3.91 -2.30 -2.77
N HIS A 471 3.15 -1.48 -2.04
CA HIS A 471 1.95 -1.95 -1.34
C HIS A 471 0.94 -2.50 -2.34
N CYS A 472 0.58 -1.73 -3.39
CA CYS A 472 -0.32 -2.19 -4.44
C CYS A 472 0.10 -3.52 -5.09
N GLY A 473 1.41 -3.75 -5.25
CA GLY A 473 2.00 -4.93 -5.86
C GLY A 473 2.15 -6.14 -4.92
N THR A 474 1.85 -6.00 -3.63
CA THR A 474 2.00 -7.06 -2.62
C THR A 474 0.74 -7.22 -1.78
N ASN A 475 0.66 -8.30 -0.99
CA ASN A 475 -0.32 -8.48 0.07
C ASN A 475 0.30 -9.38 1.14
N VAL A 476 -0.22 -9.39 2.37
CA VAL A 476 0.37 -10.15 3.47
C VAL A 476 -0.70 -10.97 4.18
N PHE A 477 -0.55 -12.29 4.14
CA PHE A 477 -1.24 -13.13 5.11
C PHE A 477 -0.51 -13.03 6.45
N ARG A 478 -1.20 -12.56 7.47
CA ARG A 478 -0.69 -12.38 8.84
C ARG A 478 -1.32 -13.37 9.80
N HIS A 479 -0.71 -13.58 10.95
CA HIS A 479 -1.22 -14.50 11.95
C HIS A 479 -2.42 -13.85 12.68
N PRO A 480 -3.58 -14.52 12.77
CA PRO A 480 -4.79 -13.93 13.36
C PRO A 480 -4.64 -13.41 14.78
N ASN A 481 -3.86 -14.11 15.61
CA ASN A 481 -3.80 -13.90 17.07
C ASN A 481 -2.40 -13.58 17.60
N ARG A 482 -1.43 -13.29 16.73
CA ARG A 482 -0.05 -12.95 17.13
C ARG A 482 0.27 -11.57 16.63
N TYR A 483 0.88 -10.78 17.50
CA TYR A 483 1.08 -9.36 17.28
C TYR A 483 2.53 -8.99 17.52
N PHE A 484 3.06 -8.11 16.68
CA PHE A 484 4.40 -7.55 16.85
C PHE A 484 4.45 -6.61 18.06
N VAL A 485 3.51 -5.67 18.13
CA VAL A 485 3.22 -4.86 19.32
C VAL A 485 2.01 -5.47 20.00
N ARG A 486 2.15 -5.93 21.25
CA ARG A 486 1.01 -6.47 22.00
C ARG A 486 -0.07 -5.38 22.13
N PRO A 487 -1.32 -5.64 21.70
CA PRO A 487 -2.43 -4.76 21.97
C PRO A 487 -2.55 -4.52 23.47
N ARG A 488 -2.83 -3.28 23.88
CA ARG A 488 -3.00 -2.90 25.28
C ARG A 488 -4.44 -3.05 25.72
#